data_AF-A0A401FKT6-F1
#
_entry.id   AF-A0A401FKT6-F1
#
_cell.length_a   1.000
_cell.length_b   1.000
_cell.length_c   1.000
_cell.angle_alpha   90.00
_cell.angle_beta   90.00
_cell.angle_gamma   90.00
#
_symmetry.space_group_name_H-M   'P 1'
#
loop_
_entity.id
_entity.type
_entity.pdbx_description
1 polymer ?
#
loop_
_entity_poly.entity_id
_entity_poly.type
_entity_poly.pdbx_seq_one_letter_code
_entity_poly.pdbx_strand_id
1 'polypeptide(L)'
;MKFNLIATCAAGVESLVANELKDMGYTVQTENGRVRFSGDETDIVRTNLWLRVADRVKIIVDEFEAKSFTELFDQTTSIPWEKYLPMDAEFPVEGKSQNRPCTVFQMFKQS
;
A
#
# COMPACT_ATOMS: atom_id res chain seq x y z
N MET A 1 2.31 -4.34 15.11
CA MET A 1 2.09 -2.94 14.68
C MET A 1 1.17 -3.02 13.48
N LYS A 2 0.01 -2.35 13.49
CA LYS A 2 -0.98 -2.51 12.41
C LYS A 2 -0.58 -1.66 11.21
N PHE A 3 -0.44 -2.31 10.06
CA PHE A 3 -0.15 -1.69 8.78
C PHE A 3 -1.39 -1.71 7.90
N ASN A 4 -1.56 -0.64 7.13
CA ASN A 4 -2.54 -0.61 6.05
C ASN A 4 -1.87 -1.18 4.80
N LEU A 5 -2.48 -2.19 4.22
CA LEU A 5 -1.93 -2.98 3.13
C LEU A 5 -2.85 -2.87 1.92
N ILE A 6 -2.23 -2.86 0.75
CA ILE A 6 -2.94 -2.83 -0.52
C ILE A 6 -2.41 -3.92 -1.43
N ALA A 7 -3.28 -4.84 -1.80
CA ALA A 7 -3.02 -5.85 -2.81
C ALA A 7 -3.51 -5.33 -4.16
N THR A 8 -2.60 -5.08 -5.09
CA THR A 8 -2.96 -4.75 -6.48
C THR A 8 -3.26 -6.02 -7.25
N CYS A 9 -4.34 -6.00 -8.04
CA CYS A 9 -4.78 -7.13 -8.83
C CYS A 9 -5.34 -6.65 -10.19
N ALA A 10 -5.40 -7.56 -11.17
CA ALA A 10 -6.01 -7.25 -12.45
C ALA A 10 -7.51 -6.94 -12.28
N ALA A 11 -8.05 -6.07 -13.13
CA ALA A 11 -9.48 -5.76 -13.11
C ALA A 11 -10.30 -7.03 -13.36
N GLY A 12 -11.27 -7.33 -12.49
CA GLY A 12 -12.14 -8.50 -12.61
C GLY A 12 -11.75 -9.70 -11.74
N VAL A 13 -10.60 -9.67 -11.06
CA VAL A 13 -10.21 -10.70 -10.08
C VAL A 13 -10.21 -10.20 -8.63
N GLU A 14 -10.70 -8.99 -8.36
CA GLU A 14 -10.72 -8.42 -7.01
C GLU A 14 -11.60 -9.24 -6.06
N SER A 15 -12.73 -9.77 -6.56
CA SER A 15 -13.64 -10.61 -5.79
C SER A 15 -12.97 -11.90 -5.31
N LEU A 16 -12.05 -12.47 -6.10
CA LEU A 16 -11.33 -13.69 -5.73
C LEU A 16 -10.31 -13.41 -4.64
N VAL A 17 -9.51 -12.34 -4.80
CA VAL A 17 -8.56 -11.87 -3.78
C VAL A 17 -9.28 -11.51 -2.48
N ALA A 18 -10.42 -10.84 -2.57
CA ALA A 18 -11.24 -10.49 -1.41
C ALA A 18 -11.78 -11.72 -0.68
N ASN A 19 -12.16 -12.77 -1.41
CA ASN A 19 -12.63 -14.02 -0.80
C ASN A 19 -11.48 -14.76 -0.11
N GLU A 20 -10.29 -14.86 -0.72
CA GLU A 20 -9.11 -15.47 -0.10
C GLU A 20 -8.73 -14.75 1.21
N LEU A 21 -8.75 -13.42 1.21
CA LEU A 21 -8.46 -12.62 2.40
C LEU A 21 -9.54 -12.72 3.48
N LYS A 22 -10.82 -12.83 3.11
CA LYS A 22 -11.92 -13.08 4.05
C LYS A 22 -11.80 -14.46 4.69
N ASP A 23 -11.39 -15.48 3.93
CA ASP A 23 -11.17 -16.84 4.43
C ASP A 23 -10.03 -16.87 5.48
N MET A 24 -9.00 -16.05 5.26
CA MET A 24 -7.93 -15.83 6.25
C MET A 24 -8.37 -15.02 7.48
N GLY A 25 -9.59 -14.46 7.48
CA GLY A 25 -10.15 -13.70 8.60
C GLY A 25 -9.88 -12.20 8.60
N TYR A 26 -9.45 -11.63 7.47
CA TYR A 26 -9.19 -10.19 7.35
C TYR A 26 -10.41 -9.41 6.88
N THR A 27 -10.56 -8.21 7.41
CA THR A 27 -11.52 -7.23 6.89
C THR A 27 -10.94 -6.58 5.63
N VAL A 28 -11.59 -6.83 4.50
CA VAL A 28 -11.17 -6.31 3.19
C VAL A 28 -12.10 -5.22 2.68
N GLN A 29 -11.50 -4.22 2.05
CA GLN A 29 -12.18 -3.20 1.28
C GLN A 29 -11.73 -3.32 -0.18
N THR A 30 -12.65 -3.71 -1.06
CA THR A 30 -12.38 -3.84 -2.48
C THR A 30 -12.60 -2.52 -3.19
N GLU A 31 -11.60 -2.10 -3.96
CA GLU A 31 -11.65 -0.97 -4.89
C GLU A 31 -11.31 -1.48 -6.30
N ASN A 32 -11.67 -0.73 -7.34
CA ASN A 32 -11.42 -1.14 -8.72
C ASN A 32 -9.89 -1.28 -8.98
N GLY A 33 -9.43 -2.50 -9.22
CA GLY A 33 -8.04 -2.92 -9.43
C GLY A 33 -7.20 -3.10 -8.16
N ARG A 34 -7.77 -3.00 -6.96
CA ARG A 34 -7.01 -3.06 -5.70
C ARG A 34 -7.86 -3.48 -4.49
N VAL A 35 -7.27 -4.23 -3.58
CA VAL A 35 -7.92 -4.64 -2.32
C VAL A 35 -7.14 -4.08 -1.14
N ARG A 36 -7.79 -3.26 -0.31
CA ARG A 36 -7.22 -2.73 0.93
C ARG A 36 -7.58 -3.64 2.10
N PHE A 37 -6.62 -3.86 2.99
CA PHE A 37 -6.81 -4.62 4.22
C PHE A 37 -5.83 -4.12 5.27
N SER A 38 -6.11 -4.40 6.55
CA SER A 38 -5.23 -4.02 7.65
C SER A 38 -4.71 -5.28 8.34
N GLY A 39 -3.41 -5.32 8.64
CA GLY A 39 -2.76 -6.48 9.27
C GLY A 39 -1.41 -6.16 9.89
N ASP A 40 -0.84 -7.10 10.62
CA ASP A 40 0.50 -7.00 11.20
C ASP A 40 1.60 -7.49 10.23
N GLU A 41 2.89 -7.34 10.57
CA GLU A 41 4.02 -7.79 9.73
C GLU A 41 3.95 -9.28 9.37
N THR A 42 3.51 -10.12 10.29
CA THR A 42 3.29 -11.56 10.04
C THR A 42 2.23 -11.79 8.97
N ASP A 43 1.23 -10.92 8.92
CA ASP A 43 0.13 -11.00 7.97
C ASP A 43 0.59 -10.53 6.60
N ILE A 44 1.54 -9.59 6.52
CA ILE A 44 2.18 -9.21 5.25
C ILE A 44 2.86 -10.42 4.62
N VAL A 45 3.68 -11.13 5.40
CA VAL A 45 4.40 -12.31 4.93
C VAL A 45 3.43 -13.42 4.54
N ARG A 46 2.41 -13.65 5.37
CA ARG A 46 1.37 -14.66 5.09
C ARG A 46 0.62 -14.32 3.81
N THR A 47 0.15 -13.09 3.66
CA THR A 47 -0.61 -12.66 2.49
C THR A 47 0.25 -12.69 1.22
N ASN A 48 1.55 -12.39 1.29
CA ASN A 48 2.45 -12.53 0.16
C ASN A 48 2.62 -14.01 -0.28
N LEU A 49 2.67 -14.95 0.66
CA LEU A 49 2.81 -16.38 0.38
C LEU A 49 1.51 -17.05 -0.10
N TRP A 50 0.36 -16.60 0.42
CA TRP A 50 -0.92 -17.27 0.21
C TRP A 50 -1.71 -16.70 -0.98
N LEU A 51 -1.52 -15.43 -1.36
CA LEU A 51 -2.22 -14.85 -2.50
C LEU A 51 -1.66 -15.40 -3.81
N ARG A 52 -2.49 -16.11 -4.58
CA ARG A 52 -2.13 -16.61 -5.91
C ARG A 52 -2.49 -15.65 -7.04
N VAL A 53 -3.40 -14.72 -6.75
CA VAL A 53 -4.09 -13.90 -7.74
C VAL A 53 -3.66 -12.43 -7.66
N ALA A 54 -3.12 -12.00 -6.52
CA ALA A 54 -2.60 -10.65 -6.36
C ALA A 54 -1.22 -10.53 -7.01
N ASP A 55 -0.98 -9.40 -7.67
CA ASP A 55 0.29 -9.12 -8.35
C ASP A 55 1.34 -8.66 -7.33
N ARG A 56 0.97 -7.70 -6.48
CA ARG A 56 1.86 -7.10 -5.47
C ARG A 56 1.08 -6.69 -4.24
N VAL A 57 1.67 -6.90 -3.06
CA VAL A 57 1.21 -6.36 -1.78
C VAL A 57 2.11 -5.20 -1.39
N LYS A 58 1.51 -4.02 -1.18
CA LYS A 58 2.22 -2.82 -0.77
C LYS A 58 1.72 -2.34 0.58
N ILE A 59 2.56 -1.61 1.29
CA ILE A 59 2.21 -0.97 2.55
C ILE A 59 1.86 0.50 2.25
N ILE A 60 0.73 0.95 2.75
CA ILE A 60 0.34 2.36 2.72
C ILE A 60 1.02 3.02 3.93
N VAL A 61 2.02 3.85 3.66
CA VAL A 61 2.74 4.61 4.69
C VAL A 61 1.90 5.79 5.18
N ASP A 62 1.31 6.54 4.24
CA ASP A 62 0.39 7.63 4.54
C ASP A 62 -0.47 7.98 3.30
N GLU A 63 -1.65 8.56 3.50
CA GLU A 63 -2.50 9.08 2.43
C GLU A 63 -2.95 10.50 2.79
N PHE A 64 -2.54 11.49 1.99
CA PHE A 64 -2.90 12.89 2.22
C PHE A 64 -3.30 13.62 0.94
N GLU A 65 -4.12 14.66 1.08
CA GLU A 65 -4.46 15.58 0.01
C GLU A 65 -3.45 16.72 -0.02
N ALA A 66 -2.73 16.88 -1.13
CA ALA A 66 -1.80 17.98 -1.33
C ALA A 66 -2.19 18.75 -2.59
N LYS A 67 -2.52 20.04 -2.41
CA LYS A 67 -2.98 20.93 -3.49
C LYS A 67 -1.83 21.68 -4.15
N SER A 68 -0.64 21.64 -3.52
CA SER A 68 0.58 22.28 -3.99
C SER A 68 1.80 21.38 -3.80
N PHE A 69 2.84 21.61 -4.61
CA PHE A 69 4.12 20.88 -4.50
C PHE A 69 4.79 21.07 -3.13
N THR A 70 4.67 22.25 -2.54
CA THR A 70 5.23 22.55 -1.21
C THR A 70 4.54 21.73 -0.12
N GLU A 71 3.20 21.68 -0.11
CA GLU A 71 2.44 20.87 0.85
C GLU A 71 2.76 19.38 0.71
N LEU A 72 3.01 18.93 -0.52
CA LEU A 72 3.42 17.56 -0.80
C LEU A 72 4.81 17.28 -0.19
N PHE A 73 5.78 18.17 -0.40
CA PHE A 73 7.13 18.02 0.13
C PHE A 73 7.16 18.05 1.67
N ASP A 74 6.45 19.00 2.28
CA ASP A 74 6.37 19.15 3.74
C ASP A 74 5.73 17.91 4.38
N GLN A 75 4.62 17.42 3.81
CA GLN A 75 3.94 16.23 4.32
C GLN A 75 4.78 14.97 4.12
N THR A 76 5.44 14.79 2.96
CA THR A 76 6.37 13.67 2.76
C THR A 76 7.54 13.71 3.74
N THR A 77 8.08 14.89 4.06
CA THR A 77 9.21 15.03 5.01
C THR A 77 8.77 14.78 6.46
N SER A 78 7.51 15.06 6.79
CA SER A 78 6.93 14.86 8.13
C SER A 78 6.75 13.38 8.51
N ILE A 79 6.73 12.48 7.52
CA ILE A 79 6.60 11.04 7.76
C ILE A 79 7.84 10.52 8.50
N PRO A 80 7.70 9.75 9.60
CA PRO A 80 8.83 9.21 10.35
C PRO A 80 9.50 8.04 9.59
N TRP A 81 10.28 8.37 8.56
CA TRP A 81 10.99 7.43 7.68
C TRP A 81 11.93 6.49 8.43
N GLU A 82 12.47 6.93 9.56
CA GLU A 82 13.37 6.16 10.44
C GLU A 82 12.76 4.82 10.89
N LYS A 83 11.43 4.73 10.96
CA LYS A 83 10.73 3.49 11.34
C LYS A 83 10.63 2.47 10.21
N TYR A 84 10.77 2.91 8.96
CA TYR A 84 10.52 2.08 7.77
C TYR A 84 11.81 1.70 7.03
N LEU A 85 12.82 2.57 7.08
CA LEU A 85 14.07 2.45 6.34
C LEU A 85 15.26 2.34 7.32
N PRO A 86 15.92 1.17 7.44
CA PRO A 86 17.23 1.09 8.08
C PRO A 86 18.28 1.85 7.24
N MET A 87 19.41 2.22 7.85
CA MET A 87 20.46 3.06 7.24
C MET A 87 20.99 2.58 5.88
N ASP A 88 20.84 1.28 5.56
CA ASP A 88 21.30 0.65 4.30
C ASP A 88 20.16 0.36 3.30
N ALA A 89 18.97 0.94 3.46
CA ALA A 89 17.84 0.66 2.58
C ALA A 89 17.89 1.46 1.26
N GLU A 90 17.94 0.77 0.13
CA GLU A 90 17.69 1.36 -1.19
C GLU A 90 16.19 1.63 -1.37
N PHE A 91 15.81 2.89 -1.65
CA PHE A 91 14.42 3.29 -1.82
C PHE A 91 14.18 3.91 -3.23
N PRO A 92 13.85 3.11 -4.25
CA PRO A 92 13.39 3.65 -5.52
C PRO A 92 11.99 4.27 -5.35
N VAL A 93 11.88 5.58 -5.55
CA VAL A 93 10.60 6.31 -5.45
C VAL A 93 9.89 6.33 -6.81
N GLU A 94 8.74 5.64 -6.91
CA GLU A 94 7.84 5.75 -8.07
C GLU A 94 6.68 6.71 -7.76
N GLY A 95 6.67 7.87 -8.42
CA GLY A 95 5.59 8.85 -8.33
C GLY A 95 4.63 8.75 -9.51
N LYS A 96 3.34 8.47 -9.28
CA LYS A 96 2.30 8.54 -10.31
C LYS A 96 1.29 9.64 -9.96
N SER A 97 1.32 10.74 -10.72
CA SER A 97 0.33 11.82 -10.62
C SER A 97 -0.66 11.75 -11.78
N GLN A 98 -1.95 11.63 -11.49
CA GLN A 98 -3.02 11.74 -12.48
C GLN A 98 -3.79 13.04 -12.22
N ASN A 99 -3.33 14.13 -12.84
CA ASN A 99 -3.96 15.45 -13.01
C ASN A 99 -5.22 15.73 -12.17
N ARG A 100 -5.09 15.63 -10.84
CA ARG A 100 -6.09 15.94 -9.81
C ARG A 100 -5.34 16.55 -8.63
N PRO A 101 -5.93 17.52 -7.91
CA PRO A 101 -5.32 18.15 -6.74
C PRO A 101 -5.17 17.23 -5.51
N CYS A 102 -5.36 15.92 -5.66
CA CYS A 102 -5.26 14.93 -4.59
C CYS A 102 -4.25 13.84 -5.02
N THR A 103 -3.04 13.89 -4.48
CA THR A 103 -1.97 12.93 -4.79
C THR A 103 -1.86 11.91 -3.66
N VAL A 104 -2.23 10.65 -3.92
CA VAL A 104 -1.99 9.55 -2.98
C VAL A 104 -0.53 9.12 -3.11
N PHE A 105 0.26 9.29 -2.05
CA PHE A 105 1.64 8.78 -1.98
C PHE A 105 1.63 7.30 -1.64
N GLN A 106 2.03 6.47 -2.61
CA GLN A 106 2.28 5.06 -2.39
C GLN A 106 3.79 4.85 -2.39
N MET A 107 4.39 4.75 -1.21
CA MET A 107 5.81 4.41 -1.13
C MET A 107 5.97 2.90 -1.25
N PHE A 108 6.82 2.47 -2.19
CA PHE A 108 7.13 1.08 -2.43
C PHE A 108 8.39 0.73 -1.66
N LYS A 109 8.29 -0.21 -0.71
CA LYS A 109 9.45 -0.97 -0.27
C LYS A 109 9.55 -2.17 -1.21
N GLN A 110 10.50 -2.15 -2.15
CA GLN A 110 10.87 -3.37 -2.87
C GLN A 110 11.63 -4.25 -1.88
N SER A 111 11.09 -5.43 -1.61
CA SER A 111 11.82 -6.53 -0.98
C SER A 111 12.67 -7.26 -2.00
#